data_AF-A0A7V5LD92-F1
#
_entry.id   AF-A0A7V5LD92-F1
#
_cell.length_a   1.000
_cell.length_b   1.000
_cell.length_c   1.000
_cell.angle_alpha   90.00
_cell.angle_beta   90.00
_cell.angle_gamma   90.00
#
_symmetry.space_group_name_H-M   'P 1'
#
loop_
_entity.id
_entity.type
_entity.pdbx_description
1 polymer ?
#
loop_
_entity_poly.entity_id
_entity_poly.type
_entity_poly.pdbx_seq_one_letter_code
_entity_poly.pdbx_strand_id
1 'polypeptide(L)'
;MHTILVDRYIDLLEKSFVIFRLRGFSRNLRKEVSKMDKIYFYDLGIRNAVIDNLKSLDNINDKGQLWENFLLIERRKYLIWWTKSWDGLDTYPKN
;
A
#
# COMPACT_ATOMS: atom_id res chain seq x y z
N MET A 1 -15.65 -20.83 -2.37
CA MET A 1 -16.18 -20.06 -3.52
C MET A 1 -16.03 -18.54 -3.32
N HIS A 2 -16.42 -17.97 -2.16
CA HIS A 2 -16.29 -16.53 -1.89
C HIS A 2 -14.85 -15.97 -1.92
N THR A 3 -13.87 -16.70 -1.39
CA THR A 3 -12.46 -16.24 -1.34
C THR A 3 -11.87 -16.03 -2.74
N ILE A 4 -12.25 -16.86 -3.72
CA ILE A 4 -11.78 -16.77 -5.10
C ILE A 4 -12.29 -15.49 -5.78
N LEU A 5 -13.52 -15.08 -5.48
CA LEU A 5 -14.08 -13.82 -5.98
C LEU A 5 -13.36 -12.63 -5.37
N VAL A 6 -13.14 -12.63 -4.05
CA VAL A 6 -12.41 -11.57 -3.34
C VAL A 6 -10.99 -11.43 -3.88
N ASP A 7 -10.26 -12.53 -4.05
CA ASP A 7 -8.90 -12.51 -4.61
C ASP A 7 -8.86 -11.94 -6.02
N ARG A 8 -9.86 -12.25 -6.87
CA ARG A 8 -9.96 -11.69 -8.21
C ARG A 8 -10.15 -10.17 -8.20
N TYR A 9 -10.98 -9.64 -7.30
CA TYR A 9 -11.15 -8.20 -7.17
C TYR A 9 -9.88 -7.53 -6.64
N ILE A 10 -9.19 -8.15 -5.67
CA ILE A 10 -7.92 -7.63 -5.15
C ILE A 10 -6.87 -7.61 -6.27
N ASP A 11 -6.74 -8.68 -7.06
CA ASP A 11 -5.81 -8.75 -8.19
C ASP A 11 -6.11 -7.67 -9.26
N LEU A 12 -7.39 -7.42 -9.55
CA LEU A 12 -7.80 -6.34 -10.45
C LEU A 12 -7.39 -4.96 -9.92
N LEU A 13 -7.67 -4.68 -8.65
CA LEU A 13 -7.34 -3.41 -8.00
C LEU A 13 -5.83 -3.20 -7.87
N GLU A 14 -5.06 -4.27 -7.72
CA GLU A 14 -3.60 -4.22 -7.68
C GLU A 14 -3.02 -3.90 -9.06
N LYS A 15 -3.56 -4.51 -10.13
CA LYS A 15 -3.20 -4.20 -11.53
C LYS A 15 -3.62 -2.81 -11.97
N SER A 16 -4.68 -2.25 -11.39
CA SER A 16 -5.12 -0.87 -11.65
C SER A 16 -4.40 0.18 -10.80
N PHE A 17 -3.36 -0.20 -10.06
CA PHE A 17 -2.59 0.70 -9.19
C PHE A 17 -3.43 1.40 -8.11
N VAL A 18 -4.52 0.77 -7.64
CA VAL A 18 -5.36 1.32 -6.56
C VAL A 18 -4.84 0.84 -5.19
N ILE A 19 -4.46 -0.44 -5.11
CA ILE A 19 -3.93 -1.06 -3.88
C ILE A 19 -2.64 -1.82 -4.16
N PHE A 20 -1.91 -2.13 -3.09
CA PHE A 20 -0.77 -3.05 -3.13
C PHE A 20 -0.76 -3.96 -1.91
N ARG A 21 -0.21 -5.17 -2.09
CA ARG A 21 0.00 -6.12 -1.01
C ARG A 21 1.37 -5.90 -0.35
N LEU A 22 1.37 -5.71 0.96
CA LEU A 22 2.57 -5.83 1.79
C LEU A 22 2.67 -7.27 2.29
N ARG A 23 3.62 -8.00 1.70
CA ARG A 23 3.94 -9.35 2.15
C ARG A 23 4.59 -9.32 3.52
N GLY A 24 4.18 -10.22 4.39
CA GLY A 24 4.77 -10.34 5.72
C GLY A 24 6.21 -10.84 5.61
N PHE A 25 7.17 -10.10 6.17
CA PHE A 25 8.55 -10.58 6.25
C PHE A 25 8.62 -11.89 7.05
N SER A 26 9.20 -12.93 6.45
CA SER A 26 9.43 -14.23 7.07
C SER A 26 10.82 -14.74 6.69
N ARG A 27 11.58 -15.23 7.67
CA ARG A 27 12.86 -15.92 7.42
C ARG A 27 12.66 -17.36 6.92
N ASN A 28 11.47 -17.92 7.12
CA ASN A 28 11.11 -19.27 6.70
C ASN A 28 10.03 -19.21 5.61
N LEU A 29 10.42 -19.53 4.39
CA LEU A 29 9.55 -19.48 3.19
C LEU A 29 8.26 -20.31 3.36
N ARG A 30 8.36 -21.47 4.04
CA ARG A 30 7.21 -22.35 4.32
C ARG A 30 6.15 -21.71 5.24
N LYS A 31 6.55 -20.81 6.14
CA LYS A 31 5.64 -20.06 7.01
C LYS A 31 5.14 -18.76 6.36
N GLU A 32 5.78 -18.32 5.28
CA GLU A 32 5.40 -17.12 4.54
C GLU A 32 4.10 -17.33 3.76
N VAL A 33 3.93 -18.51 3.15
CA VAL A 33 2.71 -18.90 2.40
C VAL A 33 1.44 -18.87 3.27
N SER A 34 1.57 -19.08 4.58
CA SER A 34 0.44 -19.04 5.53
C SER A 34 0.13 -17.65 6.09
N LYS A 35 0.96 -16.63 5.85
CA LYS A 35 0.71 -15.28 6.35
C LYS A 35 -0.24 -14.54 5.40
N MET A 36 -1.26 -13.91 5.98
CA MET A 36 -2.16 -13.04 5.24
C MET A 36 -1.43 -11.74 4.90
N ASP A 37 -1.37 -11.41 3.61
CA ASP A 37 -0.81 -10.14 3.14
C ASP A 37 -1.66 -8.98 3.65
N LYS A 38 -0.99 -7.93 4.15
CA LYS A 38 -1.69 -6.68 4.47
C LYS A 38 -1.91 -5.88 3.19
N ILE A 39 -3.08 -5.30 3.01
CA ILE A 39 -3.44 -4.51 1.82
C ILE A 39 -3.43 -3.03 2.18
N TYR A 40 -2.75 -2.23 1.38
CA TYR A 40 -2.68 -0.77 1.51
C TYR A 40 -3.06 -0.10 0.21
N PHE A 41 -3.50 1.16 0.29
CA PHE A 41 -3.86 1.95 -0.88
C PHE A 41 -2.65 2.73 -1.37
N TYR A 42 -2.59 3.02 -2.66
CA TYR A 42 -1.61 3.97 -3.19
C TYR A 42 -1.97 5.43 -2.84
N ASP A 43 -3.25 5.71 -2.65
CA ASP A 43 -3.79 7.04 -2.33
C ASP A 43 -4.87 6.96 -1.24
N LEU A 44 -4.70 7.76 -0.19
CA LEU A 44 -5.64 7.86 0.93
C LEU A 44 -6.96 8.55 0.54
N GLY A 45 -6.93 9.44 -0.45
CA GLY A 45 -8.12 10.06 -1.04
C GLY A 45 -8.98 9.04 -1.77
N ILE A 46 -8.37 8.17 -2.58
CA ILE A 46 -9.09 7.06 -3.24
C ILE A 46 -9.69 6.12 -2.19
N ARG A 47 -8.92 5.77 -1.15
CA ARG A 47 -9.44 5.00 -0.02
C ARG A 47 -10.70 5.65 0.55
N ASN A 48 -10.62 6.94 0.91
CA ASN A 48 -11.70 7.68 1.55
C ASN A 48 -12.93 7.81 0.64
N ALA A 49 -12.73 7.96 -0.68
CA ALA A 49 -13.80 7.97 -1.67
C ALA A 49 -14.51 6.61 -1.78
N VAL A 50 -13.76 5.50 -1.76
CA VAL A 50 -14.33 4.13 -1.85
C VAL A 50 -15.18 3.78 -0.63
N ILE A 51 -14.81 4.27 0.55
CA ILE A 51 -15.55 4.02 1.80
C ILE A 51 -16.54 5.14 2.17
N ASP A 52 -16.70 6.13 1.29
CA ASP A 52 -17.52 7.34 1.49
C ASP A 52 -17.27 8.03 2.85
N ASN A 53 -16.01 8.06 3.28
CA ASN A 53 -15.59 8.63 4.56
C ASN A 53 -14.79 9.90 4.35
N LEU A 54 -15.52 10.98 4.06
CA LEU A 54 -14.98 12.33 3.83
C LEU A 54 -15.02 13.22 5.08
N LYS A 55 -15.08 12.61 6.27
CA LYS A 55 -15.13 13.33 7.54
C LYS A 55 -13.82 14.08 7.78
N SER A 56 -13.91 15.20 8.50
CA SER A 56 -12.73 15.92 9.00
C SER A 56 -11.85 14.97 9.83
N LEU A 57 -10.53 15.13 9.72
CA LEU A 57 -9.51 14.31 10.39
C LEU A 57 -9.76 14.15 11.90
N ASP A 58 -10.40 15.12 12.54
CA ASP A 58 -10.72 15.07 13.97
C ASP A 58 -11.78 14.01 14.32
N ASN A 59 -12.70 13.72 13.40
CA ASN A 59 -13.86 12.85 13.59
C ASN A 59 -13.71 11.46 12.93
N ILE A 60 -12.50 11.12 12.50
CA ILE A 60 -12.19 9.82 11.89
C ILE A 60 -11.95 8.80 13.01
N ASN A 61 -12.63 7.65 12.96
CA ASN A 61 -12.48 6.58 13.95
C ASN A 61 -11.24 5.69 13.68
N ASP A 62 -10.73 5.74 12.46
CA ASP A 62 -9.68 4.89 11.90
C ASP A 62 -8.37 5.64 11.65
N LYS A 63 -8.08 6.71 12.41
CA LYS A 63 -6.86 7.53 12.26
C LYS A 63 -5.58 6.69 12.26
N GLY A 64 -5.50 5.67 13.12
CA GLY A 64 -4.33 4.79 13.18
C GLY A 64 -4.07 4.02 11.88
N GLN A 65 -5.13 3.50 11.25
CA GLN A 65 -5.00 2.75 10.00
C GLN A 65 -4.64 3.67 8.82
N LEU A 66 -5.19 4.89 8.80
CA LEU A 66 -4.81 5.92 7.83
C LEU A 66 -3.34 6.31 8.00
N TRP A 67 -2.88 6.51 9.23
CA TRP A 67 -1.49 6.82 9.53
C TRP A 67 -0.54 5.69 9.12
N GLU A 68 -0.89 4.43 9.39
CA GLU A 68 -0.09 3.28 8.98
C GLU A 68 0.05 3.22 7.45
N ASN A 69 -1.06 3.42 6.73
CA ASN A 69 -1.07 3.44 5.27
C ASN A 69 -0.22 4.60 4.71
N PHE A 70 -0.40 5.81 5.26
CA PHE A 70 0.42 6.97 4.92
C PHE A 70 1.93 6.70 5.06
N LEU A 71 2.35 6.18 6.22
CA LEU A 71 3.76 5.88 6.48
C LEU A 71 4.34 4.85 5.51
N LEU A 72 3.55 3.85 5.10
CA LEU A 72 4.01 2.89 4.10
C LEU A 72 4.14 3.46 2.71
N ILE A 73 3.20 4.31 2.28
CA ILE A 73 3.29 5.00 0.99
C ILE A 73 4.59 5.81 0.94
N GLU A 74 4.86 6.61 1.98
CA GLU A 74 6.08 7.43 2.05
C GLU A 74 7.35 6.59 2.12
N ARG A 75 7.37 5.52 2.93
CA ARG A 75 8.51 4.59 2.98
C ARG A 75 8.79 3.96 1.62
N ARG A 76 7.75 3.57 0.89
CA ARG A 76 7.89 2.95 -0.43
C ARG A 76 8.43 3.95 -1.45
N LYS A 77 7.93 5.20 -1.45
CA LYS A 77 8.50 6.28 -2.27
C LYS A 77 9.99 6.43 -1.97
N TYR A 78 10.36 6.60 -0.69
CA TYR A 78 11.75 6.76 -0.28
C TYR A 78 12.65 5.62 -0.77
N LEU A 79 12.19 4.36 -0.67
CA LEU A 79 12.94 3.21 -1.18
C LEU A 79 13.13 3.27 -2.70
N ILE A 80 12.10 3.65 -3.46
CA ILE A 80 12.20 3.80 -4.92
C ILE A 80 13.20 4.90 -5.29
N TRP A 81 13.13 6.05 -4.59
CA TRP A 81 14.09 7.15 -4.77
C TRP A 81 15.52 6.69 -4.51
N TRP A 82 15.72 5.98 -3.40
CA TRP A 82 17.01 5.45 -3.04
C TRP A 82 17.53 4.50 -4.12
N THR A 83 16.76 3.47 -4.51
CA THR A 83 17.17 2.53 -5.56
C THR A 83 17.52 3.21 -6.88
N LYS A 84 16.68 4.15 -7.36
CA LYS A 84 16.96 4.88 -8.61
C LYS A 84 18.28 5.66 -8.57
N SER A 85 18.63 6.25 -7.42
CA SER A 85 19.89 6.98 -7.26
C SER A 85 21.14 6.09 -7.35
N TRP A 86 21.03 4.79 -7.04
CA TRP A 86 22.14 3.84 -7.21
C TRP A 86 22.26 3.31 -8.64
N ASP A 87 21.16 3.29 -9.39
CA ASP A 87 21.12 2.82 -10.78
C ASP A 87 21.59 3.89 -11.79
N GLY A 88 21.98 5.08 -11.33
CA GLY A 88 22.59 6.14 -12.16
C GLY A 88 21.64 6.83 -13.14
N LEU A 89 20.33 6.63 -13.01
CA LEU A 89 19.29 7.25 -13.83
C LEU A 89 18.74 8.54 -13.20
N ASP A 90 19.63 9.49 -12.87
CA ASP A 90 19.23 10.74 -12.24
C ASP A 90 19.03 11.86 -13.27
N THR A 91 17.76 12.17 -13.57
CA THR A 91 17.35 13.47 -14.12
C THR A 91 16.30 14.10 -13.21
N TYR A 92 16.66 14.61 -12.04
CA TYR A 92 16.02 15.78 -11.41
C TYR A 92 16.99 16.38 -10.36
N PRO A 93 17.08 17.72 -10.25
CA PRO A 93 18.19 18.40 -9.59
C PRO A 93 17.98 18.44 -8.08
N LYS A 94 19.09 18.34 -7.34
CA LYS A 94 19.12 18.57 -5.89
C LYS A 94 19.08 20.07 -5.64
N ASN A 95 18.06 20.51 -4.90
CA ASN A 95 17.98 21.84 -4.30
C ASN A 95 18.90 21.89 -3.06
#